data_AF-A0A9R1TPD4-F1
#
_entry.id   AF-A0A9R1TPD4-F1
#
_cell.length_a   1.000
_cell.length_b   1.000
_cell.length_c   1.000
_cell.angle_alpha   90.00
_cell.angle_beta   90.00
_cell.angle_gamma   90.00
#
_symmetry.space_group_name_H-M   'P 1'
#
loop_
_entity.id
_entity.type
_entity.pdbx_description
1 polymer ?
#
loop_
_entity_poly.entity_id
_entity_poly.type
_entity_poly.pdbx_seq_one_letter_code
_entity_poly.pdbx_strand_id
1 'polypeptide(L)'
;MRMYTCINCGVEVKELYRRYSPSVLKTNCGSLADKYIEYDPVIVLVDLVLLEKPAYRHLLYNSEFESYWKLMIVLLLGESYRVWATHDSSNEPLKADRFEGESGFSILVAHTGFSLGFFAAAVILGTELRWLLSQRPKKYRATDLVRALIVGGCAKLLGLLGLVWQHVSHDLHYALIHGYTMLCLLTAYSVVCESGRGGSLIGLAAGLLAHNYVSTWVWLPSASQNVTLVQNNIRS
;
A
#
# COMPACT_ATOMS: atom_id res chain seq x y z
N MET A 1 14.19 24.46 -11.26
CA MET A 1 14.82 23.32 -11.97
C MET A 1 14.37 22.06 -11.27
N ARG A 2 13.84 21.06 -12.00
CA ARG A 2 13.55 19.74 -11.39
C ARG A 2 14.89 19.09 -11.02
N MET A 3 14.99 18.56 -9.81
CA MET A 3 16.12 17.74 -9.38
C MET A 3 15.68 16.28 -9.46
N TYR A 4 16.50 15.44 -10.07
CA TYR A 4 16.24 14.03 -10.28
C TYR A 4 16.98 13.19 -9.24
N THR A 5 16.63 11.92 -9.11
CA THR A 5 17.23 11.02 -8.11
C THR A 5 17.89 9.83 -8.80
N CYS A 6 19.16 9.55 -8.46
CA CYS A 6 19.81 8.33 -8.93
C CYS A 6 19.13 7.10 -8.33
N ILE A 7 18.72 6.16 -9.19
CA ILE A 7 18.01 4.93 -8.78
C ILE A 7 18.90 4.00 -7.94
N ASN A 8 20.23 4.11 -8.07
CA ASN A 8 21.19 3.24 -7.40
C ASN A 8 21.59 3.78 -6.02
N CYS A 9 22.04 5.03 -5.95
CA CYS A 9 22.57 5.62 -4.72
C CYS A 9 21.61 6.58 -4.00
N GLY A 10 20.50 6.98 -4.60
CA GLY A 10 19.53 7.92 -3.99
C GLY A 10 19.97 9.40 -4.00
N VAL A 11 21.20 9.69 -4.45
CA VAL A 11 21.74 11.05 -4.54
C VAL A 11 21.05 11.86 -5.63
N GLU A 12 20.86 13.16 -5.39
CA GLU A 12 20.24 14.07 -6.35
C GLU A 12 21.15 14.36 -7.55
N VAL A 13 20.55 14.43 -8.75
CA VAL A 13 21.23 14.65 -10.02
C VAL A 13 20.50 15.77 -10.77
N LYS A 14 21.26 16.67 -11.41
CA LYS A 14 20.71 17.83 -12.14
C LYS A 14 20.08 17.45 -13.48
N GLU A 15 20.61 16.44 -14.15
CA GLU A 15 20.17 16.01 -15.47
C GLU A 15 20.22 14.48 -15.55
N LEU A 16 19.19 13.86 -16.15
CA LEU A 16 19.14 12.41 -16.40
C LEU A 16 19.67 12.04 -17.78
N TYR A 17 19.68 13.00 -18.70
CA TYR A 17 20.17 12.84 -20.06
C TYR A 17 21.19 13.93 -20.36
N ARG A 18 22.21 13.59 -21.14
CA ARG A 18 23.07 14.58 -21.81
C ARG A 18 22.95 14.35 -23.30
N ARG A 19 22.67 15.39 -24.09
CA ARG A 19 22.58 15.24 -25.55
C ARG A 19 23.95 14.82 -26.10
N TYR A 20 24.00 13.62 -26.71
CA TYR A 20 25.02 13.13 -27.64
C TYR A 20 26.49 13.22 -27.19
N SER A 21 26.88 12.49 -26.15
CA SER A 21 28.27 12.07 -25.97
C SER A 21 28.31 10.61 -25.53
N PRO A 22 29.25 9.78 -26.03
CA PRO A 22 29.30 8.33 -25.77
C PRO A 22 29.65 7.97 -24.32
N SER A 23 29.96 8.95 -23.48
CA SER A 23 30.13 8.78 -22.04
C SER A 23 28.78 8.85 -21.34
N VAL A 24 28.15 7.68 -21.14
CA VAL A 24 27.05 7.45 -20.19
C VAL A 24 27.28 8.26 -18.91
N LEU A 25 26.29 9.04 -18.46
CA LEU A 25 26.40 9.85 -17.25
C LEU A 25 26.56 8.95 -16.01
N LYS A 26 27.81 8.78 -15.58
CA LYS A 26 28.15 8.13 -14.32
C LYS A 26 27.94 9.14 -13.20
N THR A 27 27.00 8.85 -12.32
CA THR A 27 26.82 9.61 -11.06
C THR A 27 27.93 9.23 -10.07
N ASN A 28 27.93 9.80 -8.87
CA ASN A 28 28.92 9.48 -7.82
C ASN A 28 29.07 7.98 -7.52
N CYS A 29 28.09 7.14 -7.88
CA CYS A 29 28.18 5.68 -7.74
C CYS A 29 28.78 4.94 -8.96
N GLY A 30 29.29 5.65 -9.96
CA GLY A 30 29.97 5.06 -11.12
C GLY A 30 29.05 4.37 -12.15
N SER A 31 27.76 4.26 -11.85
CA SER A 31 26.73 3.68 -12.71
C SER A 31 25.82 4.75 -13.33
N LEU A 32 25.13 4.35 -14.41
CA LEU A 32 24.12 5.15 -15.09
C LEU A 32 23.01 5.55 -14.10
N ALA A 33 22.68 6.85 -14.08
CA ALA A 33 21.83 7.47 -13.06
C ALA A 33 20.42 6.88 -12.98
N ASP A 34 19.83 6.58 -14.13
CA ASP A 34 18.54 5.92 -14.25
C ASP A 34 18.40 5.21 -15.61
N LYS A 35 18.39 3.88 -15.59
CA LYS A 35 18.26 3.05 -16.79
C LYS A 35 16.83 2.98 -17.33
N TYR A 36 15.84 3.27 -16.47
CA TYR A 36 14.43 3.03 -16.79
C TYR A 36 13.80 4.12 -17.64
N ILE A 37 14.47 5.27 -17.82
CA ILE A 37 13.97 6.36 -18.67
C ILE A 37 13.87 5.97 -20.16
N GLU A 38 14.70 5.02 -20.59
CA GLU A 38 14.68 4.49 -21.97
C GLU A 38 13.80 3.25 -22.09
N TYR A 39 13.36 2.68 -20.96
CA TYR A 39 12.61 1.42 -20.94
C TYR A 39 11.12 1.69 -21.08
N ASP A 40 10.42 0.71 -21.64
CA ASP A 40 8.95 0.72 -21.65
C ASP A 40 8.41 0.60 -20.20
N PRO A 41 7.39 1.38 -19.82
CA PRO A 41 6.72 1.28 -18.52
C PRO A 41 6.34 -0.14 -18.10
N VAL A 42 6.07 -1.05 -19.04
CA VAL A 42 5.77 -2.46 -18.74
C VAL A 42 6.96 -3.16 -18.07
N ILE A 43 8.18 -2.89 -18.51
CA ILE A 43 9.40 -3.48 -17.93
C ILE A 43 9.61 -2.94 -16.52
N VAL A 44 9.39 -1.63 -16.33
CA VAL A 44 9.45 -0.99 -15.01
C VAL A 44 8.44 -1.64 -14.05
N LEU A 45 7.24 -1.96 -14.53
CA LEU A 45 6.21 -2.63 -13.74
C LEU A 45 6.62 -4.05 -13.34
N VAL A 46 7.28 -4.81 -14.22
CA VAL A 46 7.81 -6.14 -13.88
C VAL A 46 8.87 -6.02 -12.78
N ASP A 47 9.84 -5.12 -12.93
CA ASP A 47 10.89 -4.92 -11.93
C ASP A 47 10.31 -4.43 -10.59
N LEU A 48 9.23 -3.64 -10.63
CA LEU A 48 8.48 -3.23 -9.45
C LEU A 48 7.84 -4.44 -8.73
N VAL A 49 7.24 -5.36 -9.48
CA VAL A 49 6.69 -6.63 -8.97
C VAL A 49 7.80 -7.54 -8.41
N LEU A 50 9.01 -7.47 -8.97
CA LEU A 50 10.18 -8.19 -8.45
C LEU A 50 10.79 -7.54 -7.20
N LEU A 51 10.15 -6.53 -6.62
CA LEU A 51 10.62 -5.83 -5.41
C LEU A 51 11.96 -5.10 -5.60
N GLU A 52 12.31 -4.75 -6.85
CA GLU A 52 13.55 -4.05 -7.19
C GLU A 52 13.48 -2.58 -6.73
N LYS A 53 14.27 -2.23 -5.71
CA LYS A 53 14.37 -0.86 -5.19
C LYS A 53 14.64 0.21 -6.26
N PRO A 54 15.48 -0.04 -7.29
CA PRO A 54 15.71 0.93 -8.35
C PRO A 54 14.42 1.29 -9.12
N ALA A 55 13.52 0.34 -9.35
CA ALA A 55 12.24 0.57 -10.04
C ALA A 55 11.31 1.44 -9.19
N TYR A 56 11.23 1.20 -7.87
CA TYR A 56 10.49 2.05 -6.95
C TYR A 56 11.01 3.50 -6.95
N ARG A 57 12.34 3.69 -6.95
CA ARG A 57 12.95 5.03 -6.99
C ARG A 57 12.67 5.76 -8.31
N HIS A 58 12.73 5.05 -9.43
CA HIS A 58 12.35 5.59 -10.73
C HIS A 58 10.88 6.06 -10.71
N LEU A 59 9.96 5.19 -10.30
CA LEU A 59 8.53 5.50 -10.29
C LEU A 59 8.18 6.68 -9.37
N LEU A 60 8.79 6.74 -8.17
CA LEU A 60 8.48 7.75 -7.16
C LEU A 60 9.07 9.13 -7.47
N TYR A 61 10.31 9.18 -7.96
CA TYR A 61 11.07 10.44 -8.05
C TYR A 61 11.40 10.87 -9.47
N ASN A 62 11.37 9.95 -10.44
CA ASN A 62 11.89 10.17 -11.78
C ASN A 62 10.85 10.04 -12.90
N SER A 63 9.75 9.35 -12.62
CA SER A 63 8.63 9.17 -13.54
C SER A 63 7.65 10.35 -13.47
N GLU A 64 7.09 10.74 -14.62
CA GLU A 64 6.02 11.74 -14.73
C GLU A 64 4.63 11.14 -14.42
N PHE A 65 4.57 10.09 -13.58
CA PHE A 65 3.31 9.44 -13.31
C PHE A 65 2.46 10.31 -12.37
N GLU A 66 1.44 10.98 -12.90
CA GLU A 66 0.57 11.86 -12.08
C GLU A 66 -0.73 11.17 -11.61
N SER A 67 -1.05 10.01 -12.17
CA SER A 67 -2.34 9.33 -11.96
C SER A 67 -2.44 8.49 -10.67
N TYR A 68 -1.71 8.88 -9.61
CA TYR A 68 -1.76 8.18 -8.30
C TYR A 68 -3.16 8.15 -7.68
N TRP A 69 -3.95 9.20 -7.89
CA TRP A 69 -5.33 9.26 -7.37
C TRP A 69 -6.24 8.21 -8.05
N LYS A 70 -6.01 7.92 -9.35
CA LYS A 70 -6.74 6.87 -10.06
C LYS A 70 -6.39 5.49 -9.49
N LEU A 71 -5.10 5.25 -9.22
CA LEU A 71 -4.67 4.02 -8.55
C LEU A 71 -5.30 3.88 -7.17
N MET A 72 -5.41 4.96 -6.40
CA MET A 72 -6.09 4.95 -5.10
C MET A 72 -7.56 4.53 -5.22
N ILE A 73 -8.29 5.02 -6.23
CA ILE A 73 -9.68 4.62 -6.47
C ILE A 73 -9.75 3.13 -6.86
N VAL A 74 -8.88 2.66 -7.75
CA VAL A 74 -8.83 1.24 -8.16
C VAL A 74 -8.52 0.34 -6.97
N LEU A 75 -7.59 0.75 -6.10
CA LEU A 75 -7.27 0.05 -4.86
C LEU A 75 -8.47 -0.04 -3.91
N LEU A 76 -9.16 1.08 -3.72
CA LEU A 76 -10.33 1.17 -2.86
C LEU A 76 -11.44 0.24 -3.35
N LEU A 77 -11.77 0.32 -4.64
CA LEU A 77 -12.80 -0.51 -5.26
C LEU A 77 -12.40 -1.99 -5.24
N GLY A 78 -11.14 -2.28 -5.57
CA GLY A 78 -10.62 -3.64 -5.58
C GLY A 78 -10.68 -4.30 -4.20
N GLU A 79 -10.23 -3.63 -3.15
CA GLU A 79 -10.31 -4.16 -1.78
C GLU A 79 -11.76 -4.31 -1.31
N SER A 80 -12.62 -3.34 -1.61
CA SER A 80 -14.05 -3.41 -1.26
C SER A 80 -14.73 -4.58 -1.95
N TYR A 81 -14.45 -4.79 -3.24
CA TYR A 81 -14.97 -5.91 -4.00
C TYR A 81 -14.46 -7.24 -3.46
N ARG A 82 -13.17 -7.34 -3.09
CA ARG A 82 -12.62 -8.56 -2.48
C ARG A 82 -13.36 -8.94 -1.21
N VAL A 83 -13.54 -7.98 -0.30
CA VAL A 83 -14.25 -8.22 0.96
C VAL A 83 -15.69 -8.65 0.70
N TRP A 84 -16.38 -7.97 -0.21
CA TRP A 84 -17.75 -8.31 -0.60
C TRP A 84 -17.85 -9.74 -1.17
N ALA A 85 -16.99 -10.09 -2.14
CA ALA A 85 -16.98 -11.41 -2.78
C ALA A 85 -16.64 -12.54 -1.81
N THR A 86 -15.77 -12.31 -0.83
CA THR A 86 -15.49 -13.30 0.22
C THR A 86 -16.66 -13.46 1.18
N HIS A 87 -17.43 -12.41 1.43
CA HIS A 87 -18.54 -12.46 2.38
C HIS A 87 -19.75 -13.23 1.84
N ASP A 88 -20.02 -13.10 0.53
CA ASP A 88 -21.06 -13.84 -0.18
C ASP A 88 -20.86 -15.37 -0.07
N SER A 89 -19.61 -15.82 0.01
CA SER A 89 -19.29 -17.24 0.18
C SER A 89 -19.49 -17.79 1.61
N SER A 90 -19.59 -16.91 2.61
CA SER A 90 -19.73 -17.26 4.04
C SER A 90 -21.17 -17.04 4.52
N ASN A 91 -22.03 -18.04 4.30
CA ASN A 91 -23.49 -17.99 4.56
C ASN A 91 -23.85 -17.70 6.04
N GLU A 92 -24.04 -16.43 6.41
CA GLU A 92 -24.66 -15.99 7.67
C GLU A 92 -25.91 -15.14 7.38
N PRO A 93 -27.14 -15.65 7.62
CA PRO A 93 -28.38 -15.03 7.13
C PRO A 93 -28.68 -13.66 7.77
N LEU A 94 -28.19 -13.39 8.98
CA LEU A 94 -28.42 -12.12 9.69
C LEU A 94 -27.58 -10.96 9.13
N LYS A 95 -26.48 -11.25 8.42
CA LYS A 95 -25.61 -10.24 7.79
C LYS A 95 -25.91 -10.05 6.30
N ALA A 96 -26.42 -11.09 5.63
CA ALA A 96 -26.89 -11.04 4.25
C ALA A 96 -27.95 -9.94 4.04
N ASP A 97 -28.92 -9.84 4.94
CA ASP A 97 -30.02 -8.84 4.91
C ASP A 97 -29.52 -7.37 4.99
N ARG A 98 -28.34 -7.13 5.58
CA ARG A 98 -27.72 -5.78 5.67
C ARG A 98 -26.91 -5.43 4.42
N PHE A 99 -26.54 -6.41 3.61
CA PHE A 99 -25.66 -6.27 2.44
C PHE A 99 -26.35 -6.51 1.09
N GLU A 100 -27.62 -6.90 1.07
CA GLU A 100 -28.43 -7.17 -0.13
C GLU A 100 -28.79 -5.93 -0.98
N GLY A 101 -28.22 -4.75 -0.71
CA GLY A 101 -28.53 -3.52 -1.44
C GLY A 101 -27.31 -2.68 -1.85
N GLU A 102 -27.50 -1.83 -2.86
CA GLU A 102 -26.54 -0.81 -3.33
C GLU A 102 -25.98 0.07 -2.19
N SER A 103 -26.78 0.25 -1.12
CA SER A 103 -26.42 0.95 0.10
C SER A 103 -25.35 0.21 0.94
N GLY A 104 -25.41 -1.13 1.00
CA GLY A 104 -24.44 -1.95 1.73
C GLY A 104 -23.04 -1.88 1.11
N PHE A 105 -22.96 -1.91 -0.22
CA PHE A 105 -21.70 -1.72 -0.95
C PHE A 105 -21.10 -0.33 -0.69
N SER A 106 -21.92 0.72 -0.69
CA SER A 106 -21.45 2.10 -0.42
C SER A 106 -20.86 2.24 0.99
N ILE A 107 -21.49 1.61 1.99
CA ILE A 107 -20.98 1.56 3.37
C ILE A 107 -19.66 0.78 3.43
N LEU A 108 -19.56 -0.34 2.70
CA LEU A 108 -18.33 -1.12 2.63
C LEU A 108 -17.17 -0.32 2.03
N VAL A 109 -17.42 0.39 0.93
CA VAL A 109 -16.42 1.26 0.29
C VAL A 109 -15.98 2.40 1.21
N ALA A 110 -16.92 3.02 1.92
CA ALA A 110 -16.57 4.06 2.91
C ALA A 110 -15.71 3.48 4.04
N HIS A 111 -16.06 2.30 4.53
CA HIS A 111 -15.35 1.61 5.59
C HIS A 111 -13.93 1.17 5.18
N THR A 112 -13.77 0.57 4.01
CA THR A 112 -12.44 0.19 3.49
C THR A 112 -11.58 1.43 3.25
N GLY A 113 -12.17 2.52 2.76
CA GLY A 113 -11.49 3.81 2.60
C GLY A 113 -11.01 4.38 3.94
N PHE A 114 -11.86 4.32 4.96
CA PHE A 114 -11.49 4.72 6.32
C PHE A 114 -10.33 3.87 6.88
N SER A 115 -10.39 2.54 6.71
CA SER A 115 -9.33 1.64 7.15
C SER A 115 -7.99 1.90 6.46
N LEU A 116 -8.00 2.12 5.14
CA LEU A 116 -6.81 2.49 4.36
C LEU A 116 -6.26 3.85 4.78
N GLY A 117 -7.13 4.83 5.02
CA GLY A 117 -6.77 6.15 5.52
C GLY A 117 -6.12 6.09 6.90
N PHE A 118 -6.69 5.30 7.82
CA PHE A 118 -6.13 5.10 9.15
C PHE A 118 -4.78 4.38 9.10
N PHE A 119 -4.64 3.35 8.26
CA PHE A 119 -3.35 2.68 8.04
C PHE A 119 -2.29 3.67 7.55
N ALA A 120 -2.59 4.47 6.53
CA ALA A 120 -1.67 5.48 6.01
C ALA A 120 -1.30 6.52 7.09
N ALA A 121 -2.30 7.00 7.84
CA ALA A 121 -2.06 7.93 8.96
C ALA A 121 -1.19 7.31 10.04
N ALA A 122 -1.42 6.06 10.42
CA ALA A 122 -0.61 5.35 11.42
C ALA A 122 0.84 5.19 10.96
N VAL A 123 1.08 4.88 9.68
CA VAL A 123 2.45 4.80 9.12
C VAL A 123 3.12 6.18 9.13
N ILE A 124 2.41 7.24 8.74
CA ILE A 124 2.94 8.62 8.77
C ILE A 124 3.25 9.05 10.21
N LEU A 125 2.32 8.87 11.15
CA LEU A 125 2.54 9.20 12.56
C LEU A 125 3.68 8.39 13.16
N GLY A 126 3.76 7.10 12.86
CA GLY A 126 4.87 6.23 13.28
C GLY A 126 6.22 6.70 12.72
N THR A 127 6.25 7.20 11.48
CA THR A 127 7.46 7.83 10.92
C THR A 127 7.79 9.14 11.65
N GLU A 128 6.85 10.07 11.80
CA GLU A 128 7.11 11.34 12.49
C GLU A 128 7.60 11.12 13.92
N LEU A 129 7.00 10.17 14.65
CA LEU A 129 7.42 9.81 16.00
C LEU A 129 8.83 9.22 16.04
N ARG A 130 9.17 8.34 15.11
CA ARG A 130 10.53 7.79 15.04
C ARG A 130 11.57 8.86 14.67
N TRP A 131 11.15 9.92 13.96
CA TRP A 131 11.98 11.04 13.53
C TRP A 131 12.07 12.12 14.62
N LEU A 132 11.25 12.02 15.67
CA LEU A 132 11.46 12.74 16.92
C LEU A 132 12.62 12.11 17.72
N LEU A 133 12.77 10.78 17.63
CA LEU A 133 13.79 10.00 18.34
C LEU A 133 15.11 9.85 17.55
N SER A 134 15.09 10.11 16.24
CA SER A 134 16.23 9.92 15.34
C SER A 134 16.36 11.10 14.37
N GLN A 135 17.49 11.21 13.67
CA GLN A 135 17.70 12.34 12.75
C GLN A 135 16.79 12.23 11.51
N ARG A 136 16.18 13.37 11.13
CA ARG A 136 15.34 13.47 9.94
C ARG A 136 16.20 13.41 8.67
N PRO A 137 15.92 12.52 7.70
CA PRO A 137 16.57 12.56 6.40
C PRO A 137 16.10 13.82 5.65
N LYS A 138 17.04 14.51 5.00
CA LYS A 138 16.82 15.81 4.33
C LYS A 138 15.80 15.76 3.17
N LYS A 139 15.53 14.57 2.64
CA LYS A 139 14.75 14.36 1.41
C LYS A 139 13.30 13.89 1.65
N TYR A 140 12.91 13.68 2.90
CA TYR A 140 11.60 13.11 3.21
C TYR A 140 10.46 14.10 2.98
N ARG A 141 9.43 13.66 2.22
CA ARG A 141 8.17 14.37 2.04
C ARG A 141 7.01 13.40 2.24
N ALA A 142 6.03 13.77 3.06
CA ALA A 142 4.88 12.90 3.36
C ALA A 142 4.08 12.50 2.11
N THR A 143 4.04 13.35 1.07
CA THR A 143 3.38 13.01 -0.20
C THR A 143 4.05 11.84 -0.91
N ASP A 144 5.37 11.71 -0.79
CA ASP A 144 6.14 10.65 -1.45
C ASP A 144 5.96 9.33 -0.70
N LEU A 145 5.79 9.41 0.64
CA LEU A 145 5.39 8.27 1.45
C LEU A 145 3.97 7.79 1.08
N VAL A 146 3.00 8.69 0.92
CA VAL A 146 1.64 8.32 0.48
C VAL A 146 1.67 7.68 -0.91
N ARG A 147 2.42 8.25 -1.86
CA ARG A 147 2.61 7.65 -3.20
C ARG A 147 3.23 6.26 -3.11
N ALA A 148 4.23 6.07 -2.26
CA ALA A 148 4.87 4.78 -2.03
C ALA A 148 3.90 3.76 -1.41
N LEU A 149 3.05 4.18 -0.47
CA LEU A 149 2.01 3.32 0.11
C LEU A 149 0.96 2.92 -0.93
N ILE A 150 0.54 3.83 -1.83
CA ILE A 150 -0.37 3.52 -2.94
C ILE A 150 0.28 2.48 -3.85
N VAL A 151 1.52 2.71 -4.29
CA VAL A 151 2.25 1.79 -5.18
C VAL A 151 2.47 0.43 -4.53
N GLY A 152 2.90 0.38 -3.26
CA GLY A 152 3.04 -0.87 -2.52
C GLY A 152 1.70 -1.58 -2.30
N GLY A 153 0.62 -0.81 -2.15
CA GLY A 153 -0.74 -1.30 -2.02
C GLY A 153 -1.28 -1.98 -3.28
N CYS A 154 -0.78 -1.64 -4.48
CA CYS A 154 -1.21 -2.25 -5.75
C CYS A 154 -1.06 -3.78 -5.79
N ALA A 155 -0.13 -4.34 -5.00
CA ALA A 155 0.01 -5.78 -4.82
C ALA A 155 -1.28 -6.46 -4.33
N LYS A 156 -2.17 -5.74 -3.63
CA LYS A 156 -3.45 -6.27 -3.15
C LYS A 156 -4.40 -6.64 -4.30
N LEU A 157 -4.27 -5.98 -5.44
CA LEU A 157 -5.07 -6.27 -6.64
C LEU A 157 -4.76 -7.66 -7.22
N LEU A 158 -3.58 -8.23 -6.95
CA LEU A 158 -3.28 -9.62 -7.30
C LEU A 158 -4.25 -10.60 -6.60
N GLY A 159 -4.80 -10.22 -5.45
CA GLY A 159 -5.84 -10.99 -4.78
C GLY A 159 -7.16 -11.06 -5.55
N LEU A 160 -7.45 -10.11 -6.46
CA LEU A 160 -8.61 -10.20 -7.35
C LEU A 160 -8.43 -11.32 -8.38
N LEU A 161 -7.22 -11.50 -8.90
CA LEU A 161 -6.90 -12.62 -9.80
C LEU A 161 -7.13 -13.97 -9.10
N GLY A 162 -6.80 -14.04 -7.80
CA GLY A 162 -7.09 -15.22 -6.98
C GLY A 162 -8.58 -15.54 -6.86
N LEU A 163 -9.45 -14.52 -6.82
CA LEU A 163 -10.91 -14.72 -6.82
C LEU A 163 -11.43 -15.26 -8.15
N VAL A 164 -10.87 -14.80 -9.27
CA VAL A 164 -11.25 -15.29 -10.60
C VAL A 164 -10.91 -16.77 -10.76
N TRP A 165 -9.78 -17.21 -10.20
CA TRP A 165 -9.27 -18.54 -10.49
C TRP A 165 -9.81 -19.67 -9.60
N GLN A 166 -10.51 -19.39 -8.48
CA GLN A 166 -11.29 -20.27 -7.57
C GLN A 166 -10.76 -21.69 -7.21
N HIS A 167 -9.64 -22.16 -7.75
CA HIS A 167 -9.30 -23.59 -7.85
C HIS A 167 -8.11 -23.99 -6.99
N VAL A 168 -7.60 -23.10 -6.14
CA VAL A 168 -6.41 -23.37 -5.32
C VAL A 168 -6.69 -23.04 -3.86
N SER A 169 -6.10 -23.84 -2.96
CA SER A 169 -6.30 -23.80 -1.51
C SER A 169 -6.39 -22.37 -0.94
N HIS A 170 -7.59 -21.99 -0.51
CA HIS A 170 -7.93 -20.60 -0.18
C HIS A 170 -6.99 -19.97 0.86
N ASP A 171 -6.58 -20.72 1.89
CA ASP A 171 -5.77 -20.19 3.00
C ASP A 171 -4.32 -19.88 2.60
N LEU A 172 -3.68 -20.77 1.84
CA LEU A 172 -2.27 -20.60 1.45
C LEU A 172 -2.13 -19.47 0.43
N HIS A 173 -3.05 -19.38 -0.54
CA HIS A 173 -3.03 -18.31 -1.55
C HIS A 173 -3.26 -16.96 -0.90
N TYR A 174 -4.22 -16.88 0.03
CA TYR A 174 -4.47 -15.66 0.79
C TYR A 174 -3.24 -15.25 1.62
N ALA A 175 -2.61 -16.19 2.32
CA ALA A 175 -1.42 -15.94 3.12
C ALA A 175 -0.22 -15.47 2.25
N LEU A 176 -0.01 -16.08 1.09
CA LEU A 176 1.05 -15.70 0.15
C LEU A 176 0.83 -14.29 -0.42
N ILE A 177 -0.39 -13.98 -0.87
CA ILE A 177 -0.72 -12.65 -1.40
C ILE A 177 -0.56 -11.60 -0.29
N HIS A 178 -1.05 -11.89 0.91
CA HIS A 178 -0.91 -10.98 2.05
C HIS A 178 0.57 -10.76 2.40
N GLY A 179 1.36 -11.83 2.52
CA GLY A 179 2.80 -11.75 2.77
C GLY A 179 3.53 -10.92 1.70
N TYR A 180 3.20 -11.16 0.42
CA TYR A 180 3.76 -10.39 -0.69
C TYR A 180 3.39 -8.90 -0.64
N THR A 181 2.14 -8.56 -0.29
CA THR A 181 1.74 -7.16 -0.11
C THR A 181 2.51 -6.47 1.01
N MET A 182 2.83 -7.19 2.09
CA MET A 182 3.64 -6.66 3.18
C MET A 182 5.09 -6.44 2.76
N LEU A 183 5.65 -7.32 1.94
CA LEU A 183 6.97 -7.13 1.33
C LEU A 183 6.99 -5.91 0.40
N CYS A 184 5.96 -5.70 -0.42
CA CYS A 184 5.83 -4.53 -1.29
C CYS A 184 5.76 -3.23 -0.50
N LEU A 185 4.99 -3.20 0.60
CA LEU A 185 4.91 -2.05 1.49
C LEU A 185 6.26 -1.81 2.20
N LEU A 186 6.98 -2.87 2.56
CA LEU A 186 8.33 -2.83 3.14
C LEU A 186 9.37 -2.24 2.20
N THR A 187 9.41 -2.67 0.95
CA THR A 187 10.34 -2.13 -0.02
C THR A 187 10.02 -0.67 -0.33
N ALA A 188 8.74 -0.34 -0.53
CA ALA A 188 8.28 1.03 -0.79
C ALA A 188 8.65 1.99 0.37
N TYR A 189 8.39 1.59 1.61
CA TYR A 189 8.77 2.37 2.79
C TYR A 189 10.29 2.51 2.94
N SER A 190 11.04 1.43 2.75
CA SER A 190 12.51 1.44 2.84
C SER A 190 13.13 2.41 1.84
N VAL A 191 12.54 2.52 0.64
CA VAL A 191 12.98 3.43 -0.42
C VAL A 191 12.78 4.90 -0.02
N VAL A 192 11.63 5.24 0.55
CA VAL A 192 11.30 6.63 0.94
C VAL A 192 12.07 7.08 2.17
N CYS A 193 12.19 6.22 3.17
CA CYS A 193 12.80 6.61 4.45
C CYS A 193 14.34 6.49 4.44
N GLU A 194 14.95 6.04 3.34
CA GLU A 194 16.38 5.68 3.23
C GLU A 194 16.89 4.86 4.43
N SER A 195 15.97 4.14 5.07
CA SER A 195 16.20 3.49 6.35
C SER A 195 16.70 2.08 6.10
N GLY A 196 17.70 1.65 6.87
CA GLY A 196 18.15 0.26 6.88
C GLY A 196 17.00 -0.72 7.14
N ARG A 197 17.19 -1.99 6.75
CA ARG A 197 16.17 -3.06 6.80
C ARG A 197 15.38 -3.10 8.13
N GLY A 198 16.06 -2.91 9.28
CA GLY A 198 15.43 -2.94 10.61
C GLY A 198 14.48 -1.78 10.91
N GLY A 199 14.77 -0.57 10.41
CA GLY A 199 13.90 0.59 10.63
C GLY A 199 12.58 0.51 9.87
N SER A 200 12.66 -0.04 8.67
CA SER A 200 11.50 -0.31 7.80
C SER A 200 10.55 -1.32 8.43
N LEU A 201 11.09 -2.34 9.09
CA LEU A 201 10.31 -3.37 9.77
C LEU A 201 9.53 -2.81 10.96
N ILE A 202 10.11 -1.92 11.75
CA ILE A 202 9.43 -1.35 12.94
C ILE A 202 8.25 -0.46 12.53
N GLY A 203 8.44 0.42 11.53
CA GLY A 203 7.36 1.30 11.06
C GLY A 203 6.19 0.53 10.45
N LEU A 204 6.48 -0.55 9.74
CA LEU A 204 5.44 -1.38 9.12
C LEU A 204 4.82 -2.40 10.07
N ALA A 205 5.57 -2.94 11.02
CA ALA A 205 5.00 -3.73 12.11
C ALA A 205 3.99 -2.90 12.90
N ALA A 206 4.31 -1.64 13.20
CA ALA A 206 3.36 -0.71 13.83
C ALA A 206 2.13 -0.45 12.95
N GLY A 207 2.31 -0.25 11.64
CA GLY A 207 1.20 -0.10 10.69
C GLY A 207 0.33 -1.35 10.55
N LEU A 208 0.92 -2.55 10.49
CA LEU A 208 0.22 -3.84 10.45
C LEU A 208 -0.54 -4.10 11.74
N LEU A 209 0.03 -3.78 12.90
CA LEU A 209 -0.65 -3.91 14.19
C LEU A 209 -1.84 -2.95 14.26
N ALA A 210 -1.70 -1.73 13.76
CA ALA A 210 -2.80 -0.77 13.65
C ALA A 210 -3.90 -1.25 12.67
N HIS A 211 -3.53 -1.82 11.53
CA HIS A 211 -4.48 -2.38 10.57
C HIS A 211 -5.21 -3.61 11.13
N ASN A 212 -4.48 -4.52 11.77
CA ASN A 212 -5.05 -5.69 12.45
C ASN A 212 -5.99 -5.26 13.57
N TYR A 213 -5.63 -4.24 14.36
CA TYR A 213 -6.50 -3.67 15.39
C TYR A 213 -7.81 -3.14 14.76
N VAL A 214 -7.75 -2.32 13.72
CA VAL A 214 -8.98 -1.84 13.05
C VAL A 214 -9.80 -2.99 12.46
N SER A 215 -9.16 -4.00 11.87
CA SER A 215 -9.87 -5.18 11.33
C SER A 215 -10.46 -6.10 12.40
N THR A 216 -9.90 -6.14 13.62
CA THR A 216 -10.52 -6.83 14.75
C THR A 216 -11.62 -6.00 15.39
N TRP A 217 -11.54 -4.66 15.36
CA TRP A 217 -12.66 -3.78 15.72
C TRP A 217 -13.86 -3.92 14.76
N VAL A 218 -13.62 -4.30 13.50
CA VAL A 218 -14.68 -4.70 12.55
C VAL A 218 -15.39 -5.98 12.96
N TRP A 219 -14.73 -6.86 13.72
CA TRP A 219 -15.26 -8.14 14.19
C TRP A 219 -15.64 -8.18 15.67
N LEU A 220 -15.35 -7.11 16.44
CA LEU A 220 -15.98 -6.93 17.73
C LEU A 220 -17.45 -6.61 17.47
N PRO A 221 -18.37 -7.48 17.91
CA PRO A 221 -19.77 -7.14 17.84
C PRO A 221 -19.95 -5.84 18.63
N SER A 222 -20.88 -5.01 18.19
CA SER A 222 -21.58 -4.06 19.03
C SER A 222 -22.25 -4.81 20.20
N ALA A 223 -21.46 -5.31 21.15
CA ALA A 223 -21.91 -5.99 22.36
C ALA A 223 -22.65 -5.05 23.31
N SER A 224 -22.65 -3.73 23.01
CA SER A 224 -23.39 -2.72 23.77
C SER A 224 -24.83 -2.49 23.28
N GLN A 225 -25.26 -3.02 22.13
CA GLN A 225 -26.66 -2.87 21.67
C GLN A 225 -27.54 -4.09 21.98
N ASN A 226 -26.96 -5.26 22.25
CA ASN A 226 -27.74 -6.47 22.54
C ASN A 226 -28.17 -6.59 24.01
N VAL A 227 -27.51 -5.88 24.93
CA VAL A 227 -27.87 -5.92 26.36
C VAL A 227 -29.16 -5.12 26.63
N THR A 228 -29.40 -4.02 25.92
CA THR A 228 -30.59 -3.19 26.14
C THR A 228 -31.88 -3.80 25.55
N LEU A 229 -31.78 -4.59 24.48
CA LEU A 229 -32.96 -5.25 23.88
C LEU A 229 -33.37 -6.52 24.63
N VAL A 230 -32.43 -7.30 25.16
CA VAL A 230 -32.76 -8.49 25.97
C VAL A 230 -33.37 -8.09 27.32
N GLN A 231 -32.95 -6.97 27.90
CA GLN A 231 -33.44 -6.53 29.21
C GLN A 231 -34.86 -5.92 29.16
N ASN A 232 -35.28 -5.40 28.00
CA ASN A 232 -36.65 -4.92 27.79
C ASN A 232 -37.65 -6.05 27.48
N ASN A 233 -37.20 -7.18 26.91
CA ASN A 233 -38.07 -8.31 26.58
C ASN A 233 -38.29 -9.30 27.75
N ILE A 234 -37.55 -9.14 28.86
CA ILE A 234 -37.73 -9.92 30.10
C ILE A 234 -38.64 -9.18 31.10
N ARG A 235 -39.02 -7.92 30.80
CA ARG A 235 -39.79 -7.05 31.69
C ARG A 235 -41.19 -6.70 31.19
N SER A 236 -41.65 -7.32 30.10
CA SER A 236 -43.03 -7.22 29.58
C SER A 236 -43.80 -8.51 29.80
#